data_AF-A0A518AVN8-F1
#
_entry.id   AF-A0A518AVN8-F1
#
_cell.length_a   1.000
_cell.length_b   1.000
_cell.length_c   1.000
_cell.angle_alpha   90.00
_cell.angle_beta   90.00
_cell.angle_gamma   90.00
#
_symmetry.space_group_name_H-M   'P 1'
#
loop_
_entity.id
_entity.type
_entity.pdbx_description
1 polymer ?
#
loop_
_entity_poly.entity_id
_entity_poly.type
_entity_poly.pdbx_seq_one_letter_code
_entity_poly.pdbx_strand_id
1 'polypeptide(L)'
;MNDTPPNTPNADAPASQSWRIAIALFVVLVALVLTRWWMPDDSTVVDGDHPSDVAAEETDNPELGVTFAATGVEGLPREVCIAVGEEKISVFAALEQVQAVEPAWYFTYQGSGKMTMVTEIAGFSNEGNTGSNWTYEINGEMAPRSVGEMQVGRGDRVLWNFGTYE
;
A
#
# COMPACT_ATOMS: atom_id res chain seq x y z
N MET A 1 -63.35 -35.68 51.13
CA MET A 1 -62.50 -35.20 52.23
C MET A 1 -61.30 -34.48 51.61
N ASN A 2 -61.06 -33.25 52.06
CA ASN A 2 -59.84 -32.48 51.82
C ASN A 2 -58.62 -33.20 52.39
N ASP A 3 -57.43 -32.95 51.84
CA ASP A 3 -56.26 -32.55 52.63
C ASP A 3 -55.29 -31.67 51.80
N THR A 4 -54.73 -30.69 52.50
CA THR A 4 -54.06 -29.40 52.16
C THR A 4 -52.77 -29.41 51.30
N PRO A 5 -52.31 -28.22 50.81
CA PRO A 5 -51.05 -27.99 50.04
C PRO A 5 -49.85 -27.74 50.98
N PRO A 6 -48.56 -27.67 50.53
CA PRO A 6 -47.94 -26.36 50.16
C PRO A 6 -46.65 -26.40 49.26
N ASN A 7 -46.07 -25.20 49.08
CA ASN A 7 -44.71 -24.82 48.68
C ASN A 7 -44.37 -24.51 47.20
N THR A 8 -44.42 -23.21 46.90
CA THR A 8 -43.53 -22.48 45.98
C THR A 8 -42.06 -22.51 46.46
N PRO A 9 -41.10 -22.29 45.56
CA PRO A 9 -40.37 -21.03 45.64
C PRO A 9 -40.23 -20.29 44.30
N ASN A 10 -40.28 -18.97 44.42
CA ASN A 10 -39.84 -17.98 43.43
C ASN A 10 -38.46 -18.28 42.86
N ALA A 11 -38.26 -17.98 41.58
CA ALA A 11 -37.13 -17.16 41.15
C ALA A 11 -37.46 -16.50 39.80
N ASP A 12 -37.90 -15.24 39.87
CA ASP A 12 -37.64 -14.29 38.80
C ASP A 12 -36.12 -14.16 38.60
N ALA A 13 -35.69 -14.23 37.34
CA ALA A 13 -34.57 -13.45 36.83
C ALA A 13 -34.72 -13.28 35.30
N PRO A 14 -34.96 -12.06 34.80
CA PRO A 14 -34.76 -11.75 33.38
C PRO A 14 -33.28 -11.46 33.12
N ALA A 15 -32.61 -12.26 32.30
CA ALA A 15 -31.36 -11.86 31.64
C ALA A 15 -31.74 -11.17 30.32
N SER A 16 -32.00 -9.86 30.32
CA SER A 16 -31.01 -8.78 30.19
C SER A 16 -30.13 -8.87 28.92
N GLN A 17 -30.52 -8.09 27.91
CA GLN A 17 -29.64 -7.03 27.40
C GLN A 17 -28.43 -7.42 26.52
N SER A 18 -28.53 -8.45 25.67
CA SER A 18 -27.47 -8.74 24.66
C SER A 18 -27.84 -8.43 23.21
N TRP A 19 -29.12 -8.28 22.87
CA TRP A 19 -29.55 -8.04 21.47
C TRP A 19 -29.48 -6.58 21.01
N ARG A 20 -29.58 -5.63 21.95
CA ARG A 20 -29.54 -4.19 21.63
C ARG A 20 -28.15 -3.69 21.23
N ILE A 21 -27.08 -4.32 21.73
CA ILE A 21 -25.69 -3.95 21.40
C ILE A 21 -25.35 -4.42 19.97
N ALA A 22 -25.78 -5.63 19.59
CA ALA A 22 -25.60 -6.13 18.23
C ALA A 22 -26.32 -5.24 17.19
N ILE A 23 -27.54 -4.76 17.50
CA ILE A 23 -28.27 -3.84 16.64
C ILE A 23 -27.60 -2.47 16.58
N ALA A 24 -27.14 -1.92 17.72
CA ALA A 24 -26.44 -0.63 17.73
C ALA A 24 -25.14 -0.66 16.92
N LEU A 25 -24.35 -1.74 17.02
CA LEU A 25 -23.14 -1.92 16.23
C LEU A 25 -23.45 -2.07 14.74
N PHE A 26 -24.50 -2.79 14.36
CA PHE A 26 -24.92 -2.91 12.97
C PHE A 26 -25.38 -1.56 12.39
N VAL A 27 -26.13 -0.75 13.16
CA VAL A 27 -26.55 0.59 12.73
C VAL A 27 -25.35 1.53 12.55
N VAL A 28 -24.35 1.47 13.44
CA VAL A 28 -23.11 2.26 13.29
C VAL A 28 -22.30 1.79 12.08
N LEU A 29 -22.20 0.48 11.84
CA LEU A 29 -21.46 -0.07 10.70
C LEU A 29 -22.14 0.30 9.37
N VAL A 30 -23.47 0.22 9.30
CA VAL A 30 -24.26 0.65 8.13
C VAL A 30 -24.17 2.16 7.95
N ALA A 31 -24.20 2.96 9.01
CA ALA A 31 -24.01 4.40 8.93
C ALA A 31 -22.61 4.76 8.39
N LEU A 32 -21.55 4.08 8.84
CA LEU A 32 -20.19 4.29 8.35
C LEU A 32 -20.01 3.87 6.88
N VAL A 33 -20.66 2.79 6.45
CA VAL A 33 -20.66 2.33 5.05
C VAL A 33 -21.46 3.28 4.16
N LEU A 34 -22.61 3.81 4.63
CA LEU A 34 -23.41 4.77 3.89
C LEU A 34 -22.78 6.16 3.83
N THR A 35 -22.06 6.62 4.86
CA THR A 35 -21.27 7.86 4.78
C THR A 35 -20.08 7.75 3.83
N ARG A 36 -19.62 6.53 3.51
CA ARG A 36 -18.56 6.30 2.51
C ARG A 36 -19.11 6.27 1.07
N TRP A 37 -20.42 6.15 0.89
CA TRP A 37 -21.06 5.96 -0.43
C TRP A 37 -22.12 7.01 -0.79
N TRP A 38 -22.31 8.05 0.05
CA TRP A 38 -23.31 9.10 -0.21
C TRP A 38 -22.74 10.51 -0.05
N MET A 39 -22.01 10.96 -1.06
CA MET A 39 -22.02 12.36 -1.48
C MET A 39 -22.39 12.42 -2.97
N PRO A 40 -23.38 13.25 -3.34
CA PRO A 40 -23.86 13.39 -4.72
C PRO A 40 -22.82 14.08 -5.61
N ASP A 41 -22.90 13.78 -6.91
CA ASP A 41 -22.25 14.54 -7.99
C ASP A 41 -22.56 16.04 -7.84
N ASP A 42 -21.55 16.83 -7.47
CA ASP A 42 -21.59 18.27 -7.72
C ASP A 42 -20.94 18.52 -9.08
N SER A 43 -21.76 18.44 -10.12
CA SER A 43 -21.43 18.92 -11.45
C SER A 43 -21.31 20.45 -11.41
N THR A 44 -20.16 20.96 -11.00
CA THR A 44 -19.76 22.32 -11.33
C THR A 44 -19.19 22.33 -12.73
N VAL A 45 -20.03 22.71 -13.69
CA VAL A 45 -19.58 23.24 -14.98
C VAL A 45 -18.74 24.48 -14.67
N VAL A 46 -17.41 24.35 -14.79
CA VAL A 46 -16.49 25.47 -14.92
C VAL A 46 -15.79 25.30 -16.26
N ASP A 47 -16.29 26.05 -17.23
CA ASP A 47 -15.62 26.36 -18.48
C ASP A 47 -14.37 27.20 -18.16
N GLY A 48 -13.21 26.80 -18.67
CA GLY A 48 -11.95 27.52 -18.44
C GLY A 48 -10.69 26.67 -18.51
N ASP A 49 -10.37 26.19 -19.71
CA ASP A 49 -9.02 26.17 -20.30
C ASP A 49 -7.83 26.37 -19.32
N HIS A 50 -7.33 25.30 -18.68
CA HIS A 50 -5.95 25.19 -18.14
C HIS A 50 -5.57 23.72 -17.87
N PRO A 51 -4.72 23.09 -18.70
CA PRO A 51 -4.14 21.78 -18.40
C PRO A 51 -2.83 21.97 -17.63
N SER A 52 -2.84 22.08 -16.29
CA SER A 52 -1.58 22.05 -15.51
C SER A 52 -1.66 21.61 -14.04
N ASP A 53 -2.82 21.56 -13.38
CA ASP A 53 -2.83 21.43 -11.89
C ASP A 53 -3.21 20.07 -11.31
N VAL A 54 -3.42 19.02 -12.10
CA VAL A 54 -3.83 17.68 -11.58
C VAL A 54 -2.67 16.74 -11.24
N ALA A 55 -1.42 17.09 -11.57
CA ALA A 55 -0.28 16.18 -11.44
C ALA A 55 0.46 16.26 -10.09
N ALA A 56 0.18 17.26 -9.25
CA ALA A 56 1.00 17.57 -8.06
C ALA A 56 0.50 16.91 -6.76
N GLU A 57 -0.74 16.42 -6.71
CA GLU A 57 -1.34 15.83 -5.49
C GLU A 57 -1.23 14.29 -5.46
N GLU A 58 -0.79 13.65 -6.55
CA GLU A 58 -0.78 12.19 -6.69
C GLU A 58 0.49 11.55 -6.09
N THR A 59 1.58 12.30 -5.91
CA THR A 59 2.86 11.77 -5.41
C THR A 59 2.89 11.51 -3.91
N ASP A 60 2.00 12.13 -3.13
CA ASP A 60 1.94 11.95 -1.67
C ASP A 60 0.87 10.93 -1.22
N ASN A 61 0.08 10.38 -2.14
CA ASN A 61 -0.91 9.35 -1.83
C ASN A 61 -0.39 7.94 -2.23
N PRO A 62 -0.04 7.07 -1.26
CA PRO A 62 0.45 5.74 -1.56
C PRO A 62 -0.58 4.84 -2.26
N GLU A 63 -1.89 5.15 -2.14
CA GLU A 63 -2.94 4.40 -2.84
C GLU A 63 -3.01 4.73 -4.34
N LEU A 64 -2.45 5.87 -4.76
CA LEU A 64 -2.44 6.33 -6.15
C LEU A 64 -1.06 6.20 -6.82
N GLY A 65 -0.07 5.74 -6.07
CA GLY A 65 1.32 5.65 -6.53
C GLY A 65 1.95 4.29 -6.28
N VAL A 66 3.25 4.19 -6.59
CA VAL A 66 4.11 3.08 -6.15
C VAL A 66 5.06 3.61 -5.10
N THR A 67 5.16 2.90 -3.97
CA THR A 67 6.08 3.29 -2.90
C THR A 67 7.39 2.52 -3.01
N PHE A 68 8.51 3.24 -3.02
CA PHE A 68 9.87 2.69 -3.03
C PHE A 68 10.56 2.94 -1.69
N ALA A 69 11.21 1.91 -1.16
CA ALA A 69 12.00 1.99 0.07
C ALA A 69 13.32 1.25 -0.11
N ALA A 70 14.34 1.64 0.64
CA ALA A 70 15.65 0.96 0.64
C ALA A 70 16.09 0.63 2.07
N THR A 71 16.77 -0.51 2.22
CA THR A 71 17.35 -0.99 3.48
C THR A 71 18.77 -1.51 3.24
N GLY A 72 19.56 -1.62 4.31
CA GLY A 72 20.96 -2.05 4.23
C GLY A 72 21.95 -0.94 3.87
N VAL A 73 21.47 0.29 3.64
CA VAL A 73 22.28 1.48 3.35
C VAL A 73 21.77 2.69 4.14
N GLU A 74 22.66 3.63 4.43
CA GLU A 74 22.32 4.91 5.04
C GLU A 74 22.24 6.03 3.99
N GLY A 75 21.52 7.11 4.31
CA GLY A 75 21.48 8.33 3.47
C GLY A 75 20.41 8.36 2.38
N LEU A 76 19.66 7.26 2.19
CA LEU A 76 18.46 7.27 1.35
C LEU A 76 17.21 7.67 2.15
N PRO A 77 16.26 8.40 1.55
CA PRO A 77 14.93 8.59 2.12
C PRO A 77 14.27 7.26 2.45
N ARG A 78 13.49 7.24 3.53
CA ARG A 78 12.84 6.00 4.01
C ARG A 78 11.86 5.44 2.99
N GLU A 79 11.04 6.31 2.42
CA GLU A 79 10.05 5.97 1.41
C GLU A 79 9.96 7.11 0.39
N VAL A 80 9.82 6.77 -0.88
CA VAL A 80 9.55 7.68 -1.99
C VAL A 80 8.33 7.16 -2.71
N CYS A 81 7.29 7.98 -2.85
CA CYS A 81 6.10 7.61 -3.58
C CYS A 81 6.10 8.32 -4.93
N ILE A 82 5.84 7.57 -5.99
CA ILE A 82 5.70 8.10 -7.36
C ILE A 82 4.27 7.91 -7.83
N ALA A 83 3.71 8.91 -8.49
CA ALA A 83 2.43 8.77 -9.16
C ALA A 83 2.55 7.81 -10.34
N VAL A 84 1.60 6.89 -10.51
CA VAL A 84 1.53 6.01 -11.67
C VAL A 84 0.11 5.99 -12.22
N GLY A 85 -0.01 5.88 -13.55
CA GLY A 85 -1.31 5.77 -14.20
C GLY A 85 -2.05 4.47 -13.89
N GLU A 86 -3.18 4.25 -14.56
CA GLU A 86 -3.96 3.02 -14.40
C GLU A 86 -3.25 1.78 -14.96
N GLU A 87 -2.39 1.97 -15.97
CA GLU A 87 -1.60 0.89 -16.55
C GLU A 87 -0.35 0.60 -15.71
N LYS A 88 -0.08 -0.68 -15.50
CA LYS A 88 1.14 -1.11 -14.80
C LYS A 88 2.37 -0.82 -15.63
N ILE A 89 3.42 -0.37 -14.97
CA ILE A 89 4.74 -0.11 -15.55
C ILE A 89 5.75 -1.11 -15.02
N SER A 90 6.92 -1.23 -15.67
CA SER A 90 7.99 -2.07 -15.12
C SER A 90 8.59 -1.42 -13.87
N VAL A 91 9.16 -2.24 -12.97
CA VAL A 91 9.91 -1.72 -11.82
C VAL A 91 11.06 -0.82 -12.26
N PHE A 92 11.69 -1.12 -13.41
CA PHE A 92 12.71 -0.26 -14.01
C PHE A 92 12.17 1.13 -14.36
N ALA A 93 11.06 1.21 -15.09
CA ALA A 93 10.46 2.49 -15.47
C ALA A 93 9.97 3.28 -14.25
N ALA A 94 9.49 2.57 -13.22
CA ALA A 94 9.15 3.18 -11.93
C ALA A 94 10.40 3.74 -11.24
N LEU A 95 11.51 3.01 -11.22
CA LEU A 95 12.77 3.48 -10.63
C LEU A 95 13.35 4.71 -11.36
N GLU A 96 13.19 4.81 -12.68
CA GLU A 96 13.53 6.02 -13.44
C GLU A 96 12.73 7.25 -12.97
N GLN A 97 11.44 7.07 -12.65
CA GLN A 97 10.62 8.14 -12.08
C GLN A 97 11.03 8.49 -10.64
N VAL A 98 11.38 7.49 -9.83
CA VAL A 98 11.91 7.71 -8.47
C VAL A 98 13.16 8.58 -8.52
N GLN A 99 14.11 8.28 -9.42
CA GLN A 99 15.32 9.11 -9.58
C GLN A 99 14.99 10.54 -10.03
N ALA A 100 13.95 10.74 -10.83
CA ALA A 100 13.54 12.07 -11.28
C ALA A 100 12.97 12.93 -10.14
N VAL A 101 12.20 12.34 -9.22
CA VAL A 101 11.62 13.04 -8.06
C VAL A 101 12.57 13.14 -6.87
N GLU A 102 13.42 12.13 -6.69
CA GLU A 102 14.40 12.03 -5.62
C GLU A 102 15.79 11.71 -6.19
N PRO A 103 16.59 12.74 -6.51
CA PRO A 103 17.91 12.56 -7.12
C PRO A 103 18.90 11.75 -6.27
N ALA A 104 18.68 11.61 -4.95
CA ALA A 104 19.49 10.74 -4.11
C ALA A 104 19.39 9.25 -4.50
N TRP A 105 18.29 8.85 -5.15
CA TRP A 105 18.04 7.51 -5.66
C TRP A 105 18.67 7.23 -7.04
N TYR A 106 19.75 7.93 -7.41
CA TYR A 106 20.48 7.62 -8.64
C TYR A 106 20.92 6.16 -8.65
N PHE A 107 20.89 5.53 -9.83
CA PHE A 107 21.21 4.12 -9.97
C PHE A 107 21.95 3.82 -11.27
N THR A 108 22.69 2.72 -11.28
CA THR A 108 23.33 2.16 -12.47
C THR A 108 22.72 0.80 -12.78
N TYR A 109 22.63 0.46 -14.06
CA TYR A 109 22.08 -0.81 -14.51
C TYR A 109 22.85 -1.39 -15.70
N GLN A 110 22.65 -2.68 -15.94
CA GLN A 110 23.17 -3.42 -17.08
C GLN A 110 22.04 -4.20 -17.76
N GLY A 111 22.26 -4.61 -19.01
CA GLY A 111 21.25 -5.30 -19.81
C GLY A 111 20.22 -4.35 -20.43
N SER A 112 19.13 -4.91 -20.95
CA SER A 112 18.06 -4.14 -21.58
C SER A 112 16.72 -4.89 -21.57
N GLY A 113 15.62 -4.14 -21.68
CA GLY A 113 14.27 -4.69 -21.70
C GLY A 113 14.00 -5.59 -20.50
N LYS A 114 13.53 -6.82 -20.75
CA LYS A 114 13.26 -7.82 -19.69
C LYS A 114 14.50 -8.36 -19.00
N MET A 115 15.70 -8.02 -19.46
CA MET A 115 16.97 -8.49 -18.88
C MET A 115 17.70 -7.39 -18.11
N THR A 116 17.03 -6.27 -17.81
CA THR A 116 17.64 -5.16 -17.08
C THR A 116 17.89 -5.52 -15.61
N MET A 117 19.13 -5.33 -15.17
CA MET A 117 19.58 -5.58 -13.80
C MET A 117 20.16 -4.31 -13.21
N VAL A 118 19.67 -3.90 -12.04
CA VAL A 118 20.28 -2.81 -11.25
C VAL A 118 21.57 -3.32 -10.62
N THR A 119 22.66 -2.57 -10.81
CA THR A 119 23.98 -2.91 -10.29
C THR A 119 24.46 -1.97 -9.19
N GLU A 120 23.81 -0.82 -9.03
CA GLU A 120 24.13 0.17 -8.01
C GLU A 120 22.92 1.05 -7.74
N ILE A 121 22.69 1.41 -6.47
CA ILE A 121 21.74 2.45 -6.06
C ILE A 121 22.46 3.33 -5.04
N ALA A 122 22.36 4.65 -5.21
CA ALA A 122 22.93 5.65 -4.30
C ALA A 122 24.43 5.47 -3.99
N GLY A 123 25.19 4.92 -4.94
CA GLY A 123 26.64 4.71 -4.82
C GLY A 123 27.04 3.39 -4.15
N PHE A 124 26.08 2.54 -3.77
CA PHE A 124 26.34 1.20 -3.25
C PHE A 124 26.26 0.18 -4.38
N SER A 125 27.41 -0.27 -4.88
CA SER A 125 27.48 -1.21 -6.01
C SER A 125 27.35 -2.67 -5.53
N ASN A 126 26.80 -3.53 -6.39
CA ASN A 126 26.81 -4.98 -6.20
C ASN A 126 28.24 -5.53 -6.12
N GLU A 127 28.50 -6.39 -5.15
CA GLU A 127 29.82 -6.96 -4.87
C GLU A 127 30.01 -8.38 -5.44
N GLY A 128 28.97 -8.95 -6.06
CA GLY A 128 29.02 -10.27 -6.67
C GLY A 128 28.85 -11.42 -5.67
N ASN A 129 29.32 -12.62 -6.03
CA ASN A 129 28.95 -13.88 -5.36
C ASN A 129 29.20 -13.97 -3.85
N THR A 130 30.12 -13.18 -3.30
CA THR A 130 30.53 -13.29 -1.88
C THR A 130 30.26 -12.03 -1.08
N GLY A 131 29.65 -11.02 -1.69
CA GLY A 131 29.42 -9.73 -1.05
C GLY A 131 27.95 -9.34 -1.03
N SER A 132 27.72 -8.08 -0.68
CA SER A 132 26.40 -7.48 -0.64
C SER A 132 25.91 -7.17 -2.05
N ASN A 133 24.64 -7.47 -2.32
CA ASN A 133 24.00 -7.18 -3.59
C ASN A 133 22.61 -6.62 -3.36
N TRP A 134 22.14 -5.83 -4.32
CA TRP A 134 20.78 -5.36 -4.39
C TRP A 134 19.84 -6.50 -4.75
N THR A 135 18.87 -6.71 -3.88
CA THR A 135 17.68 -7.53 -4.12
C THR A 135 16.45 -6.65 -3.92
N TYR A 136 15.30 -7.10 -4.42
CA TYR A 136 14.07 -6.36 -4.22
C TYR A 136 12.86 -7.27 -4.04
N GLU A 137 11.87 -6.72 -3.34
CA GLU A 137 10.59 -7.34 -3.06
C GLU A 137 9.47 -6.46 -3.61
N ILE A 138 8.37 -7.10 -3.99
CA ILE A 138 7.12 -6.41 -4.34
C ILE A 138 6.07 -6.89 -3.35
N ASN A 139 5.48 -5.96 -2.60
CA ASN A 139 4.46 -6.24 -1.59
C ASN A 139 4.88 -7.30 -0.55
N GLY A 140 6.18 -7.33 -0.20
CA GLY A 140 6.76 -8.27 0.77
C GLY A 140 7.12 -9.64 0.21
N GLU A 141 7.00 -9.85 -1.11
CA GLU A 141 7.45 -11.07 -1.78
C GLU A 141 8.71 -10.80 -2.62
N MET A 142 9.74 -11.63 -2.44
CA MET A 142 10.98 -11.53 -3.22
C MET A 142 10.69 -11.66 -4.72
N ALA A 143 11.15 -10.68 -5.49
CA ALA A 143 10.90 -10.65 -6.91
C ALA A 143 11.68 -11.78 -7.63
N PRO A 144 11.01 -12.65 -8.41
CA PRO A 144 11.67 -13.80 -9.04
C PRO A 144 12.35 -13.47 -10.38
N ARG A 145 12.28 -12.21 -10.84
CA ARG A 145 12.71 -11.78 -12.17
C ARG A 145 13.43 -10.42 -12.09
N SER A 146 13.92 -9.97 -13.24
CA SER A 146 14.58 -8.68 -13.39
C SER A 146 13.59 -7.51 -13.26
N VAL A 147 14.11 -6.31 -12.96
CA VAL A 147 13.30 -5.09 -12.82
C VAL A 147 12.63 -4.66 -14.12
N GLY A 148 13.15 -5.09 -15.26
CA GLY A 148 12.55 -4.80 -16.56
C GLY A 148 11.39 -5.73 -16.93
N GLU A 149 11.23 -6.85 -16.23
CA GLU A 149 10.13 -7.80 -16.44
C GLU A 149 9.01 -7.64 -15.40
N MET A 150 9.36 -7.37 -14.14
CA MET A 150 8.37 -7.21 -13.08
C MET A 150 7.57 -5.93 -13.27
N GLN A 151 6.25 -6.02 -13.05
CA GLN A 151 5.31 -4.92 -13.22
C GLN A 151 4.73 -4.47 -11.88
N VAL A 152 4.57 -3.16 -11.72
CA VAL A 152 4.00 -2.49 -10.54
C VAL A 152 2.96 -1.47 -10.97
N GLY A 153 1.99 -1.23 -10.10
CA GLY A 153 0.94 -0.22 -10.27
C GLY A 153 0.53 0.39 -8.95
N ARG A 154 -0.54 1.20 -8.99
CA ARG A 154 -1.06 1.92 -7.82
C ARG A 154 -1.23 1.01 -6.60
N GLY A 155 -0.73 1.47 -5.45
CA GLY A 155 -0.78 0.75 -4.18
C GLY A 155 0.32 -0.30 -3.99
N ASP A 156 1.12 -0.61 -5.01
CA ASP A 156 2.24 -1.53 -4.86
C ASP A 156 3.41 -0.88 -4.10
N ARG A 157 4.13 -1.69 -3.33
CA ARG A 157 5.34 -1.30 -2.61
C ARG A 157 6.54 -2.11 -3.09
N VAL A 158 7.59 -1.42 -3.51
CA VAL A 158 8.88 -2.00 -3.88
C VAL A 158 9.90 -1.73 -2.78
N LEU A 159 10.41 -2.79 -2.16
CA LEU A 159 11.47 -2.69 -1.17
C LEU A 159 12.78 -3.17 -1.77
N TRP A 160 13.79 -2.31 -1.78
CA TRP A 160 15.17 -2.65 -2.12
C TRP A 160 15.95 -2.99 -0.85
N ASN A 161 16.74 -4.06 -0.93
CA ASN A 161 17.60 -4.50 0.15
C ASN A 161 19.02 -4.71 -0.37
N PHE A 162 19.98 -4.04 0.25
CA PHE A 162 21.40 -4.26 0.01
C PHE A 162 21.99 -5.11 1.12
N GLY A 163 22.44 -6.31 0.78
CA GLY A 163 23.04 -7.21 1.75
C GLY A 163 23.48 -8.52 1.13
N THR A 164 24.05 -9.39 1.96
CA THR A 164 24.44 -10.74 1.57
C THR A 164 23.21 -11.64 1.44
N TYR A 165 23.23 -12.54 0.46
CA TYR A 165 22.20 -13.58 0.33
C TYR A 165 22.49 -14.66 1.38
N GLU A 166 21.60 -14.86 2.34
CA GLU A 166 21.67 -15.92 3.37
C GLU A 166 20.82 -17.15 2.99
#